data_AF-A0A0W1AIT2-F1
#
_entry.id   AF-A0A0W1AIT2-F1
#
_cell.length_a   1.000
_cell.length_b   1.000
_cell.length_c   1.000
_cell.angle_alpha   90.00
_cell.angle_beta   90.00
_cell.angle_gamma   90.00
#
_symmetry.space_group_name_H-M   'P 1'
#
loop_
_entity.id
_entity.type
_entity.pdbx_description
1 polymer ?
#
loop_
_entity_poly.entity_id
_entity_poly.type
_entity_poly.pdbx_seq_one_letter_code
_entity_poly.pdbx_strand_id
1 'polypeptide(L)'
;MSFELVAYKLLKQRIMESIATLIIAHAPSEEEKKRLQQLIAEHSYSASDSGSDEKYLEFLWNKLEKISGPRQVQSRVLLKTIELLNGEDDLRKAALVLNTLAFYIHEKIVETYSGICSFVTSPDSSTLKRGLYNSLNLKDNVPNDIDLAKMYEALLEFLNHHVYVEGFSPEGYLHIQPFDIKEYSVEDDINDLTLKQAHAVIKNNNAAKVKYKQSGGSLKSSSSIFSSSPSQSYLRTSSTPSAEPVPMPSRRFS
;
A
#
# COMPACT_ATOMS: atom_id res chain seq x y z
N MET A 1 -5.87 -0.57 -14.55
CA MET A 1 -4.50 -1.11 -14.41
C MET A 1 -4.22 -1.22 -12.92
N SER A 2 -3.44 -2.21 -12.49
CA SER A 2 -3.07 -2.42 -11.08
C SER A 2 -1.65 -1.92 -10.85
N PHE A 3 -1.39 -1.41 -9.66
CA PHE A 3 -0.03 -1.04 -9.23
C PHE A 3 0.85 -2.28 -9.04
N GLU A 4 2.03 -2.25 -9.64
CA GLU A 4 3.10 -3.22 -9.38
C GLU A 4 4.04 -2.67 -8.31
N LEU A 5 4.18 -3.39 -7.19
CA LEU A 5 5.08 -2.98 -6.12
C LEU A 5 6.54 -3.09 -6.56
N VAL A 6 7.33 -2.03 -6.33
CA VAL A 6 8.78 -2.12 -6.47
C VAL A 6 9.34 -2.94 -5.30
N ALA A 7 10.17 -3.94 -5.59
CA ALA A 7 10.76 -4.80 -4.56
C ALA A 7 11.48 -3.97 -3.47
N TYR A 8 11.34 -4.38 -2.20
CA TYR A 8 11.82 -3.62 -1.04
C TYR A 8 13.28 -3.16 -1.18
N LYS A 9 14.21 -4.10 -1.43
CA LYS A 9 15.65 -3.79 -1.53
C LYS A 9 15.95 -2.76 -2.63
N LEU A 10 15.30 -2.90 -3.78
CA LEU A 10 15.48 -1.98 -4.90
C LEU A 10 14.90 -0.59 -4.58
N LEU A 11 13.70 -0.54 -4.00
CA LEU A 11 13.06 0.72 -3.64
C LEU A 11 13.84 1.45 -2.54
N LYS A 12 14.26 0.73 -1.50
CA LYS A 12 15.15 1.23 -0.44
C LYS A 12 16.38 1.92 -1.03
N GLN A 13 17.12 1.22 -1.89
CA GLN A 13 18.31 1.77 -2.54
C GLN A 13 18.00 3.06 -3.30
N ARG A 14 16.98 3.07 -4.15
CA ARG A 14 16.61 4.23 -4.98
C ARG A 14 16.16 5.43 -4.14
N ILE A 15 15.46 5.20 -3.03
CA ILE A 15 15.06 6.25 -2.10
C ILE A 15 16.30 6.86 -1.42
N MET A 16 17.22 6.01 -0.93
CA MET A 16 18.46 6.48 -0.31
C MET A 16 19.32 7.29 -1.30
N GLU A 17 19.43 6.85 -2.56
CA GLU A 17 20.10 7.59 -3.64
C GLU A 17 19.39 8.93 -3.96
N SER A 18 18.06 8.97 -3.90
CA SER A 18 17.28 10.20 -4.09
C SER A 18 17.52 11.21 -2.95
N ILE A 19 17.60 10.74 -1.72
CA ILE A 19 17.92 11.55 -0.53
C ILE A 19 19.37 12.05 -0.60
N ALA A 20 20.31 11.19 -0.98
CA ALA A 20 21.70 11.56 -1.23
C ALA A 20 21.81 12.68 -2.28
N THR A 21 21.03 12.58 -3.37
CA THR A 21 20.96 13.62 -4.40
C THR A 21 20.39 14.93 -3.86
N LEU A 22 19.37 14.87 -2.98
CA LEU A 22 18.82 16.04 -2.30
C LEU A 22 19.89 16.73 -1.43
N ILE A 23 20.68 15.95 -0.68
CA ILE A 23 21.78 16.45 0.15
C ILE A 23 22.82 17.17 -0.70
N ILE A 24 23.27 16.56 -1.80
CA ILE A 24 24.24 17.19 -2.72
C ILE A 24 23.68 18.48 -3.32
N ALA A 25 22.39 18.51 -3.69
CA ALA A 25 21.77 19.70 -4.27
C ALA A 25 21.75 20.91 -3.31
N HIS A 26 21.76 20.67 -2.00
CA HIS A 26 21.77 21.70 -0.96
C HIS A 26 23.17 22.03 -0.43
N ALA A 27 24.23 21.42 -0.98
CA ALA A 27 25.59 21.71 -0.55
C ALA A 27 25.98 23.16 -0.93
N PRO A 28 26.66 23.90 -0.02
CA PRO A 28 26.91 25.33 -0.17
C PRO A 28 27.98 25.69 -1.22
N SER A 29 28.80 24.72 -1.63
CA SER A 29 29.88 24.91 -2.61
C SER A 29 30.06 23.69 -3.50
N GLU A 30 30.63 23.89 -4.69
CA GLU A 30 30.98 22.80 -5.61
C GLU A 30 32.03 21.84 -5.04
N GLU A 31 32.91 22.34 -4.17
CA GLU A 31 33.89 21.51 -3.45
C GLU A 31 33.20 20.55 -2.49
N GLU A 32 32.23 21.03 -1.71
CA GLU A 32 31.46 20.16 -0.80
C GLU A 32 30.57 19.20 -1.61
N LYS A 33 30.01 19.61 -2.76
CA LYS A 33 29.29 18.69 -3.66
C LYS A 33 30.18 17.53 -4.11
N LYS A 34 31.39 17.82 -4.59
CA LYS A 34 32.36 16.78 -5.01
C LYS A 34 32.74 15.86 -3.86
N ARG A 35 32.97 16.43 -2.68
CA ARG A 35 33.27 15.66 -1.46
C ARG A 35 32.11 14.74 -1.07
N LEU A 36 30.88 15.25 -1.09
CA LEU A 36 29.69 14.45 -0.78
C LEU A 36 29.47 13.36 -1.82
N GLN A 37 29.65 13.65 -3.10
CA GLN A 37 29.58 12.66 -4.18
C GLN A 37 30.59 11.53 -3.97
N GLN A 38 31.82 11.85 -3.59
CA GLN A 38 32.84 10.85 -3.27
C GLN A 38 32.43 10.00 -2.06
N LEU A 39 32.04 10.63 -0.96
CA LEU A 39 31.62 9.91 0.25
C LEU A 39 30.42 8.98 -0.01
N ILE A 40 29.44 9.44 -0.79
CA ILE A 40 28.27 8.64 -1.16
C ILE A 40 28.70 7.45 -2.03
N ALA A 41 29.59 7.65 -3.00
CA ALA A 41 30.11 6.56 -3.83
C ALA A 41 30.85 5.49 -3.00
N GLU A 42 31.63 5.92 -1.99
CA GLU A 42 32.34 5.03 -1.07
C GLU A 42 31.37 4.18 -0.24
N HIS A 43 30.28 4.77 0.26
CA HIS A 43 29.26 4.04 1.02
C HIS A 43 28.44 3.10 0.12
N SER A 44 28.12 3.50 -1.11
CA SER A 44 27.40 2.65 -2.07
C SER A 44 28.19 1.42 -2.51
N TYR A 45 29.53 1.49 -2.56
CA TYR A 45 30.38 0.35 -2.95
C TYR A 45 30.58 -0.67 -1.81
N SER A 46 30.39 -0.23 -0.55
CA SER A 46 30.47 -1.08 0.63
C SER A 46 29.15 -1.79 0.98
N ALA A 47 28.08 -1.53 0.22
CA ALA A 47 26.69 -1.89 0.54
C ALA A 47 26.34 -3.41 0.46
N SER A 48 27.32 -4.29 0.28
CA SER A 48 27.10 -5.74 0.10
C SER A 48 27.04 -6.54 1.40
N ASP A 49 27.26 -5.90 2.55
CA ASP A 49 27.15 -6.51 3.89
C ASP A 49 26.06 -5.81 4.72
N SER A 50 25.27 -6.57 5.48
CA SER A 50 24.14 -6.06 6.30
C SER A 50 24.50 -4.88 7.22
N GLY A 51 25.72 -4.84 7.77
CA GLY A 51 26.19 -3.74 8.62
C GLY A 51 26.57 -2.45 7.88
N SER A 52 26.56 -2.44 6.53
CA SER A 52 26.86 -1.26 5.72
C SER A 52 25.64 -0.37 5.50
N ASP A 53 24.44 -0.96 5.47
CA ASP A 53 23.19 -0.23 5.29
C ASP A 53 22.87 0.68 6.48
N GLU A 54 23.08 0.19 7.71
CA GLU A 54 22.88 0.97 8.95
C GLU A 54 23.80 2.20 8.99
N LYS A 55 25.09 2.00 8.68
CA LYS A 55 26.06 3.09 8.61
C LYS A 55 25.69 4.12 7.55
N TYR A 56 25.17 3.67 6.40
CA TYR A 56 24.77 4.58 5.35
C TYR A 56 23.48 5.34 5.71
N LEU A 57 22.51 4.70 6.37
CA LEU A 57 21.34 5.37 6.93
C LEU A 57 21.74 6.46 7.95
N GLU A 58 22.63 6.13 8.88
CA GLU A 58 23.15 7.07 9.88
C GLU A 58 23.88 8.25 9.21
N PHE A 59 24.72 7.96 8.21
CA PHE A 59 25.38 9.00 7.40
C PHE A 59 24.36 9.95 6.75
N LEU A 60 23.33 9.43 6.09
CA LEU A 60 22.30 10.24 5.45
C LEU A 60 21.50 11.06 6.48
N TRP A 61 21.16 10.45 7.62
CA TRP A 61 20.45 11.11 8.71
C TRP A 61 21.21 12.34 9.23
N ASN A 62 22.50 12.17 9.49
CA ASN A 62 23.39 13.23 9.98
C ASN A 62 23.58 14.34 8.95
N LYS A 63 23.59 14.02 7.65
CA LYS A 63 23.68 15.03 6.58
C LYS A 63 22.39 15.82 6.41
N LEU A 64 21.23 15.18 6.63
CA LEU A 64 19.94 15.85 6.57
C LEU A 64 19.79 16.93 7.64
N GLU A 65 20.46 16.85 8.80
CA GLU A 65 20.43 17.91 9.84
C GLU A 65 20.74 19.30 9.31
N LYS A 66 21.57 19.39 8.26
CA LYS A 66 22.02 20.65 7.68
C LYS A 66 21.06 21.24 6.66
N ILE A 67 20.05 20.48 6.24
CA ILE A 67 19.02 20.92 5.30
C ILE A 67 17.82 21.39 6.12
N SER A 68 17.27 22.57 5.83
CA SER A 68 16.05 23.03 6.49
C SER A 68 14.80 22.77 5.63
N GLY A 69 13.66 22.66 6.30
CA GLY A 69 12.34 22.68 5.66
C GLY A 69 11.71 21.30 5.41
N PRO A 70 10.52 21.27 4.79
CA PRO A 70 9.66 20.08 4.77
C PRO A 70 10.30 18.84 4.14
N ARG A 71 11.23 19.01 3.19
CA ARG A 71 11.91 17.89 2.53
C ARG A 71 12.90 17.18 3.44
N GLN A 72 13.46 17.88 4.43
CA GLN A 72 14.28 17.26 5.47
C GLN A 72 13.44 16.29 6.29
N VAL A 73 12.30 16.76 6.81
CA VAL A 73 11.38 15.97 7.64
C VAL A 73 10.89 14.75 6.88
N GLN A 74 10.40 14.93 5.65
CA GLN A 74 9.95 13.83 4.80
C GLN A 74 11.05 12.79 4.51
N SER A 75 12.28 13.26 4.28
CA SER A 75 13.42 12.34 4.07
C SER A 75 13.74 11.55 5.34
N ARG A 76 13.65 12.17 6.53
CA ARG A 76 13.85 11.47 7.81
C ARG A 76 12.79 10.42 8.07
N VAL A 77 11.51 10.71 7.78
CA VAL A 77 10.43 9.74 7.90
C VAL A 77 10.69 8.52 7.01
N LEU A 78 11.16 8.74 5.76
CA LEU A 78 11.57 7.66 4.86
C LEU A 78 12.74 6.84 5.41
N LEU A 79 13.80 7.49 5.88
CA LEU A 79 14.97 6.79 6.45
C LEU A 79 14.60 5.99 7.71
N LYS A 80 13.80 6.58 8.60
CA LYS A 80 13.35 5.90 9.82
C LYS A 80 12.47 4.69 9.49
N THR A 81 11.60 4.81 8.50
CA THR A 81 10.78 3.68 8.05
C THR A 81 11.64 2.57 7.46
N ILE A 82 12.66 2.91 6.66
CA ILE A 82 13.62 1.92 6.12
C ILE A 82 14.38 1.22 7.25
N GLU A 83 14.82 1.97 8.27
CA GLU A 83 15.51 1.42 9.44
C GLU A 83 14.64 0.37 10.15
N LEU A 84 13.38 0.72 10.45
CA LEU A 84 12.42 -0.19 11.09
C LEU A 84 12.10 -1.41 10.22
N LEU A 85 11.97 -1.23 8.91
CA LEU A 85 11.67 -2.31 7.96
C LEU A 85 12.86 -3.24 7.68
N ASN A 86 14.10 -2.86 8.03
CA ASN A 86 15.24 -3.78 7.87
C ASN A 86 15.15 -5.00 8.80
N GLY A 87 14.39 -4.90 9.90
CA GLY A 87 14.10 -6.02 10.79
C GLY A 87 12.86 -6.84 10.41
N GLU A 88 12.16 -6.49 9.32
CA GLU A 88 10.96 -7.20 8.88
C GLU A 88 11.33 -8.45 8.05
N ASP A 89 10.82 -9.60 8.47
CA ASP A 89 11.07 -10.88 7.79
C ASP A 89 10.27 -10.98 6.48
N ASP A 90 9.06 -10.43 6.45
CA ASP A 90 8.24 -10.42 5.24
C ASP A 90 8.62 -9.24 4.31
N LEU A 91 9.53 -9.53 3.39
CA LEU A 91 9.96 -8.58 2.36
C LEU A 91 8.82 -8.05 1.47
N ARG A 92 7.70 -8.78 1.34
CA ARG A 92 6.54 -8.28 0.60
C ARG A 92 5.76 -7.26 1.41
N LYS A 93 5.58 -7.51 2.72
CA LYS A 93 5.01 -6.53 3.65
C LYS A 93 5.88 -5.27 3.70
N ALA A 94 7.20 -5.42 3.84
CA ALA A 94 8.14 -4.31 3.82
C ALA A 94 8.08 -3.52 2.50
N ALA A 95 8.00 -4.22 1.35
CA ALA A 95 7.83 -3.57 0.07
C ALA A 95 6.51 -2.78 0.03
N LEU A 96 5.39 -3.37 0.45
CA LEU A 96 4.09 -2.71 0.45
C LEU A 96 4.10 -1.42 1.30
N VAL A 97 4.64 -1.49 2.52
CA VAL A 97 4.76 -0.32 3.41
C VAL A 97 5.63 0.77 2.78
N LEU A 98 6.83 0.41 2.30
CA LEU A 98 7.75 1.41 1.74
C LEU A 98 7.24 2.02 0.43
N ASN A 99 6.61 1.24 -0.46
CA ASN A 99 5.97 1.76 -1.67
C ASN A 99 4.85 2.73 -1.31
N THR A 100 4.03 2.38 -0.32
CA THR A 100 2.93 3.23 0.14
C THR A 100 3.45 4.53 0.71
N LEU A 101 4.44 4.50 1.60
CA LEU A 101 4.99 5.71 2.21
C LEU A 101 5.64 6.61 1.15
N ALA A 102 6.41 6.04 0.22
CA ALA A 102 7.03 6.78 -0.86
C ALA A 102 5.98 7.45 -1.77
N PHE A 103 4.89 6.74 -2.09
CA PHE A 103 3.78 7.30 -2.88
C PHE A 103 3.04 8.39 -2.10
N TYR A 104 2.77 8.15 -0.82
CA TYR A 104 2.10 9.09 0.08
C TYR A 104 2.88 10.41 0.19
N ILE A 105 4.18 10.35 0.43
CA ILE A 105 5.04 11.54 0.49
C ILE A 105 5.12 12.23 -0.88
N HIS A 106 5.18 11.48 -1.98
CA HIS A 106 5.11 12.05 -3.33
C HIS A 106 3.84 12.90 -3.50
N GLU A 107 2.67 12.37 -3.13
CA GLU A 107 1.40 13.10 -3.21
C GLU A 107 1.39 14.33 -2.29
N LYS A 108 1.86 14.23 -1.04
CA LYS A 108 1.99 15.39 -0.15
C LYS A 108 2.88 16.47 -0.76
N ILE A 109 3.97 16.09 -1.42
CA ILE A 109 4.81 17.07 -2.13
C ILE A 109 3.99 17.74 -3.24
N VAL A 110 3.30 16.99 -4.10
CA VAL A 110 2.47 17.56 -5.17
C VAL A 110 1.41 18.52 -4.61
N GLU A 111 0.74 18.14 -3.53
CA GLU A 111 -0.27 18.96 -2.84
C GLU A 111 0.34 20.29 -2.36
N THR A 112 1.59 20.32 -1.85
CA THR A 112 2.24 21.58 -1.43
C THR A 112 2.53 22.58 -2.56
N TYR A 113 2.51 22.13 -3.82
CA TYR A 113 2.65 23.00 -5.00
C TYR A 113 1.31 23.33 -5.66
N SER A 114 0.20 22.81 -5.12
CA SER A 114 -1.15 23.14 -5.59
C SER A 114 -1.64 24.49 -5.05
N GLY A 115 -2.72 25.03 -5.61
CA GLY A 115 -3.28 26.32 -5.18
C GLY A 115 -2.45 27.54 -5.62
N ILE A 116 -2.27 28.52 -4.74
CA ILE A 116 -1.62 29.81 -5.06
C ILE A 116 -0.15 29.62 -5.49
N CYS A 117 0.53 28.57 -4.98
CA CYS A 117 1.91 28.26 -5.35
C CYS A 117 2.07 27.76 -6.80
N SER A 118 1.00 27.27 -7.43
CA SER A 118 1.03 26.75 -8.80
C SER A 118 1.41 27.82 -9.84
N PHE A 119 1.18 29.10 -9.54
CA PHE A 119 1.54 30.23 -10.39
C PHE A 119 3.03 30.60 -10.33
N VAL A 120 3.75 30.16 -9.30
CA VAL A 120 5.12 30.62 -9.00
C VAL A 120 6.14 29.49 -9.07
N THR A 121 5.75 28.24 -8.73
CA THR A 121 6.68 27.11 -8.67
C THR A 121 6.02 25.81 -9.14
N SER A 122 6.77 25.02 -9.93
CA SER A 122 6.33 23.70 -10.37
C SER A 122 6.72 22.62 -9.35
N PRO A 123 5.86 21.62 -9.08
CA PRO A 123 6.24 20.45 -8.27
C PRO A 123 7.46 19.70 -8.81
N ASP A 124 7.73 19.79 -10.11
CA ASP A 124 8.88 19.15 -10.75
C ASP A 124 10.22 19.80 -10.39
N SER A 125 10.20 20.97 -9.73
CA SER A 125 11.39 21.58 -9.15
C SER A 125 11.92 20.79 -7.94
N SER A 126 11.07 20.01 -7.26
CA SER A 126 11.49 19.24 -6.09
C SER A 126 12.30 18.01 -6.47
N THR A 127 13.58 18.00 -6.08
CA THR A 127 14.49 16.85 -6.25
C THR A 127 13.92 15.58 -5.62
N LEU A 128 13.35 15.67 -4.40
CA LEU A 128 12.76 14.53 -3.71
C LEU A 128 11.52 13.98 -4.45
N LYS A 129 10.63 14.86 -4.93
CA LYS A 129 9.45 14.44 -5.72
C LYS A 129 9.85 13.65 -6.96
N ARG A 130 10.80 14.18 -7.75
CA ARG A 130 11.30 13.49 -8.95
C ARG A 130 11.97 12.15 -8.59
N GLY A 131 12.73 12.13 -7.50
CA GLY A 131 13.35 10.91 -6.98
C GLY A 131 12.32 9.83 -6.65
N LEU A 132 11.27 10.17 -5.90
CA LEU A 132 10.19 9.25 -5.55
C LEU A 132 9.40 8.78 -6.78
N TYR A 133 9.06 9.71 -7.69
CA TYR A 133 8.37 9.41 -8.95
C TYR A 133 9.12 8.37 -9.79
N ASN A 134 10.43 8.55 -9.95
CA ASN A 134 11.28 7.62 -10.68
C ASN A 134 11.47 6.31 -9.90
N SER A 135 11.61 6.38 -8.57
CA SER A 135 11.84 5.21 -7.73
C SER A 135 10.68 4.21 -7.80
N LEU A 136 9.45 4.73 -7.82
CA LEU A 136 8.19 3.98 -7.89
C LEU A 136 7.73 3.66 -9.32
N ASN A 137 8.44 4.15 -10.34
CA ASN A 137 8.07 3.99 -11.75
C ASN A 137 6.67 4.54 -12.10
N LEU A 138 6.26 5.67 -11.51
CA LEU A 138 4.88 6.16 -11.57
C LEU A 138 4.38 6.58 -12.96
N LYS A 139 5.24 6.63 -13.99
CA LYS A 139 4.84 7.03 -15.34
C LYS A 139 3.72 6.17 -15.91
N ASP A 140 3.86 4.85 -15.76
CA ASP A 140 2.92 3.86 -16.28
C ASP A 140 2.35 2.97 -15.16
N ASN A 141 2.75 3.22 -13.90
CA ASN A 141 2.46 2.42 -12.72
C ASN A 141 1.80 3.29 -11.64
N VAL A 142 0.59 3.79 -11.87
CA VAL A 142 -0.16 4.59 -10.90
C VAL A 142 -1.18 3.72 -10.17
N PRO A 143 -1.22 3.74 -8.82
CA PRO A 143 -2.18 2.95 -8.07
C PRO A 143 -3.61 3.41 -8.30
N ASN A 144 -4.49 2.44 -8.51
CA ASN A 144 -5.93 2.68 -8.58
C ASN A 144 -6.54 2.69 -7.16
N ASP A 145 -7.82 3.02 -7.04
CA ASP A 145 -8.48 3.11 -5.72
C ASP A 145 -8.50 1.78 -4.93
N ILE A 146 -8.46 0.62 -5.61
CA ILE A 146 -8.39 -0.70 -4.96
C ILE A 146 -6.98 -0.92 -4.40
N ASP A 147 -5.95 -0.55 -5.16
CA ASP A 147 -4.55 -0.62 -4.72
C ASP A 147 -4.34 0.32 -3.54
N LEU A 148 -4.81 1.58 -3.64
CA LEU A 148 -4.68 2.61 -2.61
C LEU A 148 -5.33 2.20 -1.28
N ALA A 149 -6.50 1.58 -1.30
CA ALA A 149 -7.16 1.12 -0.08
C ALA A 149 -6.28 0.13 0.70
N LYS A 150 -5.66 -0.84 -0.01
CA LYS A 150 -4.77 -1.84 0.59
C LYS A 150 -3.42 -1.26 1.00
N MET A 151 -2.87 -0.37 0.18
CA MET A 151 -1.62 0.32 0.43
C MET A 151 -1.71 1.13 1.73
N TYR A 152 -2.72 2.00 1.84
CA TYR A 152 -2.92 2.82 3.04
C TYR A 152 -3.25 2.00 4.28
N GLU A 153 -3.99 0.89 4.14
CA GLU A 153 -4.21 -0.05 5.24
C GLU A 153 -2.88 -0.57 5.83
N ALA A 154 -1.97 -1.04 4.97
CA ALA A 154 -0.69 -1.58 5.41
C ALA A 154 0.20 -0.52 6.06
N LEU A 155 0.22 0.71 5.53
CA LEU A 155 0.97 1.80 6.14
C LEU A 155 0.37 2.25 7.48
N LEU A 156 -0.96 2.30 7.59
CA LEU A 156 -1.64 2.60 8.85
C LEU A 156 -1.36 1.56 9.92
N GLU A 157 -1.47 0.28 9.57
CA GLU A 157 -1.09 -0.82 10.46
C GLU A 157 0.34 -0.64 10.94
N PHE A 158 1.28 -0.42 10.01
CA PHE A 158 2.68 -0.22 10.34
C PHE A 158 2.91 0.98 11.29
N LEU A 159 2.35 2.15 10.99
CA LEU A 159 2.53 3.35 11.82
C LEU A 159 1.91 3.16 13.21
N ASN A 160 0.69 2.61 13.28
CA ASN A 160 0.03 2.38 14.57
C ASN A 160 0.85 1.46 15.47
N HIS A 161 1.41 0.36 14.94
CA HIS A 161 2.26 -0.56 15.71
C HIS A 161 3.58 0.06 16.19
N HIS A 162 4.01 1.16 15.59
CA HIS A 162 5.23 1.88 15.96
C HIS A 162 4.96 3.16 16.76
N VAL A 163 3.70 3.45 17.08
CA VAL A 163 3.29 4.64 17.86
C VAL A 163 2.54 4.23 19.13
N TYR A 164 1.61 3.29 19.00
CA TYR A 164 0.70 2.87 20.07
C TYR A 164 1.01 1.47 20.60
N VAL A 165 0.67 1.24 21.86
CA VAL A 165 0.74 -0.08 22.49
C VAL A 165 -0.18 -1.04 21.73
N GLU A 166 0.37 -2.18 21.31
CA GLU A 166 -0.33 -3.20 20.48
C GLU A 166 -0.94 -2.65 19.18
N GLY A 167 -0.47 -1.49 18.70
CA GLY A 167 -1.05 -0.82 17.54
C GLY A 167 -2.43 -0.21 17.78
N PHE A 168 -2.84 -0.01 19.04
CA PHE A 168 -4.18 0.49 19.38
C PHE A 168 -4.12 1.75 20.24
N SER A 169 -4.66 2.86 19.72
CA SER A 169 -4.52 4.18 20.37
C SER A 169 -5.13 4.31 21.78
N PRO A 170 -6.23 3.62 22.15
CA PRO A 170 -6.74 3.65 23.52
C PRO A 170 -5.83 3.01 24.58
N GLU A 171 -4.92 2.12 24.18
CA GLU A 171 -3.92 1.52 25.09
C GLU A 171 -2.73 2.47 25.35
N GLY A 172 -2.73 3.63 24.70
CA GLY A 172 -1.72 4.66 24.87
C GLY A 172 -0.49 4.47 23.98
N TYR A 173 0.53 5.28 24.26
CA TYR A 173 1.74 5.38 23.46
C TYR A 173 2.80 4.36 23.87
N LEU A 174 3.61 3.92 22.90
CA LEU A 174 4.85 3.20 23.18
C LEU A 174 5.81 4.07 24.00
N HIS A 175 6.60 3.44 24.86
CA HIS A 175 7.65 4.12 25.63
C HIS A 175 8.73 4.73 24.72
N ILE A 176 9.06 4.06 23.62
CA ILE A 176 10.01 4.55 22.61
C ILE A 176 9.20 4.98 21.39
N GLN A 177 9.33 6.24 21.01
CA GLN A 177 8.65 6.82 19.85
C GLN A 177 9.64 6.95 18.69
N PRO A 178 9.76 5.97 17.78
CA PRO A 178 10.73 6.00 16.69
C PRO A 178 10.49 7.16 15.71
N PHE A 179 9.25 7.65 15.63
CA PHE A 179 8.83 8.77 14.81
C PHE A 179 8.83 10.12 15.54
N ASP A 180 9.47 10.22 16.72
CA ASP A 180 9.75 11.50 17.37
C ASP A 180 10.82 12.28 16.59
N ILE A 181 10.40 12.81 15.45
CA ILE A 181 11.20 13.58 14.51
C ILE A 181 10.79 15.04 14.67
N LYS A 182 11.77 15.91 14.92
CA LYS A 182 11.52 17.35 15.04
C LYS A 182 10.71 17.88 13.84
N GLU A 183 9.65 18.63 14.13
CA GLU A 183 8.71 19.22 13.14
C GLU A 183 7.85 18.18 12.38
N TYR A 184 7.75 16.94 12.89
CA TYR A 184 6.88 15.89 12.38
C TYR A 184 5.82 15.51 13.42
N SER A 185 4.59 15.27 12.95
CA SER A 185 3.49 14.69 13.73
C SER A 185 3.06 13.42 13.00
N VAL A 186 3.36 12.27 13.59
CA VAL A 186 2.97 10.97 13.01
C VAL A 186 1.46 10.77 13.11
N GLU A 187 0.82 11.34 14.12
CA GLU A 187 -0.62 11.33 14.31
C GLU A 187 -1.37 12.07 13.20
N ASP A 188 -0.82 13.19 12.71
CA ASP A 188 -1.40 13.92 11.57
C ASP A 188 -1.40 13.03 10.31
N ASP A 189 -0.31 12.29 10.08
CA ASP A 189 -0.22 11.34 8.97
C ASP A 189 -1.15 10.14 9.16
N ILE A 190 -1.27 9.59 10.38
CA ILE A 190 -2.23 8.50 10.69
C ILE A 190 -3.67 8.97 10.43
N ASN A 191 -4.02 10.18 10.85
CA ASN A 191 -5.35 10.74 10.63
C ASN A 191 -5.63 10.97 9.14
N ASP A 192 -4.70 11.58 8.41
CA ASP A 192 -4.85 11.81 6.98
C ASP A 192 -4.93 10.49 6.18
N LEU A 193 -4.07 9.51 6.50
CA LEU A 193 -4.12 8.18 5.89
C LEU A 193 -5.43 7.46 6.18
N THR A 194 -5.97 7.58 7.40
CA THR A 194 -7.28 7.00 7.77
C THR A 194 -8.40 7.57 6.89
N LEU A 195 -8.40 8.89 6.66
CA LEU A 195 -9.37 9.54 5.79
C LEU A 195 -9.20 9.13 4.32
N LYS A 196 -7.96 9.09 3.81
CA LYS A 196 -7.66 8.68 2.43
C LYS A 196 -8.04 7.20 2.20
N GLN A 197 -7.78 6.31 3.15
CA GLN A 197 -8.18 4.90 3.10
C GLN A 197 -9.71 4.77 3.08
N ALA A 198 -10.42 5.42 4.00
CA ALA A 198 -11.87 5.37 4.06
C ALA A 198 -12.52 5.88 2.76
N HIS A 199 -11.99 6.97 2.20
CA HIS A 199 -12.45 7.50 0.91
C HIS A 199 -12.24 6.50 -0.24
N ALA A 200 -11.07 5.86 -0.32
CA ALA A 200 -10.79 4.84 -1.33
C ALA A 200 -11.76 3.64 -1.22
N VAL A 201 -12.01 3.15 0.00
CA VAL A 201 -12.96 2.05 0.26
C VAL A 201 -14.39 2.43 -0.17
N ILE A 202 -14.87 3.63 0.20
CA ILE A 202 -16.20 4.11 -0.19
C ILE A 202 -16.33 4.19 -1.71
N LYS A 203 -15.31 4.72 -2.41
CA LYS A 203 -15.30 4.82 -3.87
C LYS A 203 -15.36 3.45 -4.53
N ASN A 204 -14.60 2.48 -4.02
CA ASN A 204 -14.63 1.09 -4.48
C ASN A 204 -16.00 0.44 -4.29
N ASN A 205 -16.62 0.61 -3.11
CA ASN A 205 -17.95 0.08 -2.80
C ASN A 205 -19.02 0.67 -3.73
N ASN A 206 -18.95 1.97 -4.01
CA ASN A 206 -19.85 2.64 -4.94
C ASN A 206 -19.67 2.12 -6.38
N ALA A 207 -18.43 1.93 -6.83
CA ALA A 207 -18.14 1.35 -8.14
C ALA A 207 -18.67 -0.09 -8.26
N ALA A 208 -18.52 -0.92 -7.21
CA ALA A 208 -19.07 -2.27 -7.16
C ALA A 208 -20.61 -2.27 -7.23
N LYS A 209 -21.27 -1.36 -6.50
CA LYS A 209 -22.73 -1.19 -6.53
C LYS A 209 -23.24 -0.78 -7.92
N VAL A 210 -22.53 0.09 -8.63
CA VAL A 210 -22.86 0.47 -10.01
C VAL A 210 -22.73 -0.73 -10.95
N LYS A 211 -21.62 -1.48 -10.86
CA LYS A 211 -21.41 -2.70 -11.66
C LYS A 211 -22.51 -3.73 -11.42
N TYR A 212 -22.91 -3.97 -10.16
CA TYR A 212 -23.99 -4.89 -9.81
C TYR A 212 -25.34 -4.50 -10.45
N LYS A 213 -25.67 -3.20 -10.44
CA LYS A 213 -26.88 -2.68 -11.09
C LYS A 213 -26.83 -2.84 -12.62
N GLN A 214 -25.66 -2.65 -13.23
CA GLN A 214 -25.45 -2.80 -14.68
C GLN A 214 -25.42 -4.25 -15.14
N SER A 215 -24.94 -5.18 -14.31
CA SER A 215 -24.99 -6.62 -14.57
C SER A 215 -26.39 -7.23 -14.40
N GLY A 216 -27.42 -6.40 -14.20
CA GLY A 216 -28.82 -6.81 -14.15
C GLY A 216 -29.09 -7.81 -13.04
N GLY A 217 -28.85 -7.42 -11.79
CA GLY A 217 -29.04 -8.20 -10.56
C GLY A 217 -30.11 -9.30 -10.67
N SER A 218 -29.70 -10.47 -11.16
CA SER A 218 -30.55 -11.64 -11.33
C SER A 218 -29.79 -12.80 -10.71
N LEU A 219 -29.85 -12.86 -9.38
CA LEU A 219 -29.99 -14.16 -8.75
C LEU A 219 -31.35 -14.69 -9.24
N LYS A 220 -31.34 -15.44 -10.34
CA LYS A 220 -32.47 -16.31 -10.66
C LYS A 220 -32.60 -17.27 -9.49
N SER A 221 -33.51 -16.95 -8.58
CA SER A 221 -34.11 -17.90 -7.65
C SER A 221 -34.59 -19.09 -8.47
N SER A 222 -33.83 -20.19 -8.42
CA SER A 222 -34.29 -21.49 -8.90
C SER A 222 -35.29 -22.04 -7.87
N SER A 223 -36.47 -21.43 -7.83
CA SER A 223 -37.63 -21.99 -7.15
C SER A 223 -38.56 -22.54 -8.23
N SER A 224 -38.58 -23.87 -8.36
CA SER A 224 -39.55 -24.61 -9.16
C SER A 224 -40.97 -24.29 -8.71
N ILE A 225 -41.87 -23.98 -9.64
CA ILE A 225 -43.31 -24.21 -9.44
C ILE A 225 -43.90 -24.76 -10.74
N PHE A 226 -44.27 -26.04 -10.66
CA PHE A 226 -45.23 -26.77 -11.47
C PHE A 226 -46.40 -25.88 -11.92
N SER A 227 -46.68 -25.85 -13.22
CA SER A 227 -48.03 -25.51 -13.70
C SER A 227 -48.46 -26.55 -14.73
N SER A 228 -49.69 -27.00 -14.53
CA SER A 228 -50.26 -28.27 -14.97
C SER A 228 -51.20 -28.11 -16.16
N SER A 229 -51.10 -29.09 -17.09
CA SER A 229 -52.18 -29.68 -17.91
C SER A 229 -52.86 -28.86 -19.03
N PRO A 230 -53.64 -29.48 -19.95
CA PRO A 230 -53.64 -30.87 -20.49
C PRO A 230 -53.78 -30.90 -22.04
N SER A 231 -53.62 -32.07 -22.68
CA SER A 231 -54.51 -32.56 -23.77
C SER A 231 -54.15 -33.96 -24.27
N GLN A 232 -55.19 -34.75 -24.51
CA GLN A 232 -55.22 -36.17 -24.86
C GLN A 232 -54.62 -36.48 -26.25
N SER A 233 -54.10 -37.69 -26.49
CA SER A 233 -54.91 -38.79 -27.03
C SER A 233 -54.13 -39.94 -27.74
N TYR A 234 -54.68 -41.15 -27.55
CA TYR A 234 -54.67 -42.39 -28.37
C TYR A 234 -53.48 -43.40 -28.45
N LEU A 235 -53.78 -44.59 -27.89
CA LEU A 235 -53.70 -45.96 -28.47
C LEU A 235 -52.33 -46.57 -28.86
N ARG A 236 -51.88 -47.64 -28.16
CA ARG A 236 -52.10 -49.07 -28.51
C ARG A 236 -51.36 -50.06 -27.56
N THR A 237 -52.12 -51.07 -27.09
CA THR A 237 -51.84 -52.50 -26.81
C THR A 237 -50.38 -53.00 -26.90
N SER A 238 -49.82 -53.94 -26.14
CA SER A 238 -50.27 -55.10 -25.34
C SER A 238 -48.97 -55.70 -24.75
N SER A 239 -48.85 -56.14 -23.49
CA SER A 239 -49.17 -57.50 -23.03
C SER A 239 -48.63 -57.68 -21.60
N THR A 240 -49.48 -58.14 -20.70
CA THR A 240 -49.18 -58.81 -19.42
C THR A 240 -49.41 -60.33 -19.62
N PRO A 241 -49.11 -61.29 -18.69
CA PRO A 241 -48.96 -61.14 -17.23
C PRO A 241 -47.91 -62.09 -16.55
N SER A 242 -47.88 -62.03 -15.21
CA SER A 242 -47.41 -63.04 -14.21
C SER A 242 -46.25 -62.54 -13.35
N ALA A 243 -46.28 -62.57 -12.02
CA ALA A 243 -47.31 -62.95 -11.04
C ALA A 243 -46.91 -62.33 -9.67
N GLU A 244 -47.92 -62.04 -8.84
CA GLU A 244 -47.84 -61.72 -7.38
C GLU A 244 -47.30 -62.91 -6.54
N PRO A 245 -47.06 -62.82 -5.19
CA PRO A 245 -47.40 -61.76 -4.22
C PRO A 245 -46.30 -61.36 -3.20
N VAL A 246 -46.63 -60.34 -2.40
CA VAL A 246 -45.97 -59.81 -1.18
C VAL A 246 -46.05 -60.83 -0.01
N PRO A 247 -45.17 -60.79 1.03
CA PRO A 247 -45.44 -59.97 2.23
C PRO A 247 -44.20 -59.33 2.92
N MET A 248 -44.44 -58.16 3.54
CA MET A 248 -43.69 -57.50 4.63
C MET A 248 -43.64 -58.37 5.92
N PRO A 249 -43.18 -57.87 7.11
CA PRO A 249 -42.05 -57.01 7.50
C PRO A 249 -41.23 -57.67 8.65
N SER A 250 -40.11 -57.08 9.13
CA SER A 250 -39.79 -57.00 10.58
C SER A 250 -38.51 -56.22 10.93
N ARG A 251 -38.71 -55.20 11.79
CA ARG A 251 -37.92 -54.74 12.96
C ARG A 251 -36.39 -54.67 12.87
N ARG A 252 -35.81 -53.46 13.01
CA ARG A 252 -35.30 -52.85 14.27
C ARG A 252 -34.43 -53.79 15.11
N PHE A 253 -33.15 -53.48 15.29
CA PHE A 253 -32.59 -52.76 16.45
C PHE A 253 -31.05 -52.79 16.41
N SER A 254 -30.45 -51.65 16.76
CA SER A 254 -29.05 -51.40 17.14
C SER A 254 -28.02 -51.31 16.02
#